data_AF-A0A838QFJ7-F1
#
_entry.id   AF-A0A838QFJ7-F1
#
_cell.length_a   1.000
_cell.length_b   1.000
_cell.length_c   1.000
_cell.angle_alpha   90.00
_cell.angle_beta   90.00
_cell.angle_gamma   90.00
#
_symmetry.space_group_name_H-M   'P 1'
#
loop_
_entity.id
_entity.type
_entity.pdbx_description
1 polymer ?
#
loop_
_entity_poly.entity_id
_entity_poly.type
_entity_poly.pdbx_seq_one_letter_code
_entity_poly.pdbx_strand_id
1 'polypeptide(L)'
;VYIGDERIAAETVFWAAGNAASPLGKTLGVPLDSAGRVMVNEDLSIPGHPEVFVVGDLALVVREDGTPVPGVCPAANQEGTTAAKNILHIIRRQPVRKFRYRNKGDLATIGRSRAIADFGRIRFTGRIAWLLWLFVHIMYLVGFRNRLSVFIQWAYNYFTYQRGMRLITNAGRTRPGAVD
;
A
#
# COMPACT_ATOMS: atom_id res chain seq x y z
N VAL A 1 -26.06 -7.24 5.01
CA VAL A 1 -25.05 -6.37 5.66
C VAL A 1 -25.80 -5.31 6.43
N TYR A 2 -25.37 -4.98 7.65
CA TYR A 2 -25.90 -3.84 8.38
C TYR A 2 -25.04 -2.61 8.13
N ILE A 3 -25.67 -1.48 7.80
CA ILE A 3 -25.02 -0.17 7.69
C ILE A 3 -25.73 0.75 8.69
N GLY A 4 -25.09 1.00 9.84
CA GLY A 4 -25.78 1.57 10.99
C GLY A 4 -26.91 0.64 11.43
N ASP A 5 -28.13 1.18 11.53
CA ASP A 5 -29.33 0.41 11.91
C ASP A 5 -30.04 -0.23 10.71
N GLU A 6 -29.62 0.07 9.48
CA GLU A 6 -30.29 -0.43 8.27
C GLU A 6 -29.73 -1.79 7.85
N ARG A 7 -30.64 -2.75 7.61
CA ARG A 7 -30.29 -4.06 7.04
C ARG A 7 -30.46 -4.06 5.53
N ILE A 8 -29.34 -4.17 4.81
CA ILE A 8 -29.32 -4.37 3.36
C ILE A 8 -29.18 -5.86 3.06
N ALA A 9 -30.16 -6.45 2.38
CA ALA A 9 -30.04 -7.80 1.86
C ALA A 9 -29.02 -7.83 0.71
N ALA A 10 -28.00 -8.68 0.81
CA ALA A 10 -26.96 -8.83 -0.20
C ALA A 10 -26.51 -10.29 -0.25
N GLU A 11 -26.40 -10.85 -1.46
CA GLU A 11 -25.88 -12.20 -1.68
C GLU A 11 -24.35 -12.24 -1.62
N THR A 12 -23.69 -11.15 -2.03
CA THR A 12 -22.23 -11.03 -2.03
C THR A 12 -21.80 -9.70 -1.43
N VAL A 13 -20.75 -9.72 -0.60
CA VAL A 13 -20.24 -8.56 0.11
C VAL A 13 -18.74 -8.43 -0.17
N PHE A 14 -18.33 -7.28 -0.70
CA PHE A 14 -16.92 -6.95 -0.91
C PHE A 14 -16.49 -5.92 0.15
N TRP A 15 -15.56 -6.32 1.02
CA TRP A 15 -14.99 -5.42 2.03
C TRP A 15 -13.60 -4.95 1.59
N ALA A 16 -13.50 -3.67 1.22
CA ALA A 16 -12.25 -3.04 0.79
C ALA A 16 -11.86 -1.85 1.70
N ALA A 17 -12.49 -1.73 2.88
CA ALA A 17 -12.28 -0.61 3.80
C ALA A 17 -11.35 -0.99 4.95
N GLY A 18 -10.48 -0.05 5.33
CA GLY A 18 -9.74 -0.03 6.60
C GLY A 18 -8.70 -1.14 6.79
N ASN A 19 -7.45 -0.76 7.05
CA ASN A 19 -6.44 -1.69 7.54
C ASN A 19 -6.28 -1.47 9.05
N ALA A 20 -6.18 -2.54 9.82
CA ALA A 20 -5.84 -2.47 11.25
C ALA A 20 -4.33 -2.57 11.40
N ALA A 21 -3.74 -1.78 12.31
CA ALA A 21 -2.32 -1.88 12.59
C ALA A 21 -1.97 -3.27 13.15
N SER A 22 -0.77 -3.76 12.81
CA SER A 22 -0.31 -5.07 13.24
C SER A 22 -0.21 -5.16 14.77
N PRO A 23 -0.67 -6.27 15.39
CA PRO A 23 -0.49 -6.52 16.83
C PRO A 23 0.97 -6.44 17.29
N LEU A 24 1.94 -6.64 16.38
CA LEU A 24 3.37 -6.51 16.64
C LEU A 24 3.74 -5.11 17.19
N GLY A 25 3.03 -4.05 16.79
CA GLY A 25 3.30 -2.71 17.32
C GLY A 25 3.18 -2.67 18.84
N LYS A 26 2.20 -3.39 19.41
CA LYS A 26 1.96 -3.45 20.86
C LYS A 26 3.05 -4.16 21.64
N THR A 27 3.77 -5.09 21.01
CA THR A 27 4.84 -5.84 21.68
C THR A 27 6.13 -5.04 21.81
N LEU A 28 6.26 -3.91 21.10
CA LEU A 28 7.45 -3.07 21.14
C LEU A 28 7.55 -2.19 22.40
N GLY A 29 6.46 -2.04 23.16
CA GLY A 29 6.46 -1.23 24.40
C GLY A 29 6.68 0.27 24.18
N VAL A 30 6.49 0.76 22.96
CA VAL A 30 6.66 2.17 22.56
C VAL A 30 5.30 2.87 22.38
N PRO A 31 5.27 4.22 22.38
CA PRO A 31 4.04 4.96 22.14
C PRO A 31 3.36 4.57 20.82
N LEU A 32 2.06 4.30 20.90
CA LEU A 32 1.20 3.99 19.76
C LEU A 32 0.10 5.04 19.62
N ASP A 33 -0.41 5.23 18.41
CA ASP A 33 -1.63 6.00 18.18
C ASP A 33 -2.90 5.19 18.48
N SER A 34 -4.06 5.84 18.39
CA SER A 34 -5.36 5.19 18.60
C SER A 34 -5.67 4.07 17.62
N ALA A 35 -5.03 4.06 16.45
CA ALA A 35 -5.14 3.01 15.44
C ALA A 35 -4.13 1.86 15.65
N GLY A 36 -3.22 1.97 16.63
CA GLY A 36 -2.20 0.98 16.95
C GLY A 36 -0.90 1.11 16.13
N ARG A 37 -0.69 2.22 15.43
CA ARG A 37 0.54 2.53 14.68
C ARG A 37 1.62 3.03 15.64
N VAL A 38 2.87 2.67 15.36
CA VAL A 38 4.05 3.04 16.15
C VAL A 38 4.43 4.48 15.86
N MET A 39 4.51 5.32 16.90
CA MET A 39 5.02 6.68 16.78
C MET A 39 6.53 6.65 16.57
N VAL A 40 7.00 7.05 15.40
CA VAL A 40 8.43 7.09 15.06
C VAL A 40 8.98 8.51 15.10
N ASN A 41 10.30 8.61 15.30
CA ASN A 41 11.06 9.85 15.15
C ASN A 41 11.15 10.26 13.67
N GLU A 42 11.66 11.47 13.42
CA GLU A 42 11.83 12.01 12.06
C GLU A 42 12.75 11.16 11.17
N ASP A 43 13.63 10.33 11.74
CA ASP A 43 14.53 9.42 11.03
C ASP A 43 13.97 8.00 10.85
N LEU A 44 12.71 7.78 11.25
CA LEU A 44 11.96 6.51 11.26
C LEU A 44 12.37 5.52 12.36
N SER A 45 13.23 5.95 13.32
CA SER A 45 13.54 5.15 14.50
C SER A 45 12.42 5.22 15.55
N ILE A 46 12.32 4.22 16.43
CA ILE A 46 11.41 4.32 17.57
C ILE A 46 12.06 5.11 18.73
N PRO A 47 11.29 5.84 19.55
CA PRO A 47 11.83 6.57 20.70
C PRO A 47 12.62 5.65 21.64
N GLY A 48 13.83 6.09 22.03
CA GLY A 48 14.71 5.33 22.92
C GLY A 48 15.53 4.22 22.26
N HIS A 49 15.25 3.85 21.01
CA HIS A 49 15.96 2.79 20.28
C HIS A 49 16.37 3.25 18.87
N PRO A 50 17.47 4.00 18.73
CA PRO A 50 17.96 4.48 17.43
C PRO A 50 18.36 3.36 16.46
N GLU A 51 18.54 2.14 16.95
CA GLU A 51 18.84 0.94 16.18
C GLU A 51 17.61 0.24 15.57
N VAL A 52 16.39 0.62 15.99
CA VAL A 52 15.15 -0.03 15.55
C VAL A 52 14.31 0.93 14.71
N PHE A 53 14.00 0.52 13.47
CA PHE A 53 13.21 1.30 12.52
C PHE A 53 11.85 0.65 12.25
N VAL A 54 10.81 1.47 12.13
CA VAL A 54 9.46 1.02 11.73
C VAL A 54 9.03 1.82 10.50
N VAL A 55 8.52 1.11 9.49
CA VAL A 55 8.13 1.68 8.19
C VAL A 55 6.82 1.07 7.68
N GLY A 56 6.19 1.74 6.71
CA GLY A 56 4.95 1.33 6.09
C GLY A 56 3.74 1.54 7.00
N ASP A 57 2.71 0.72 6.79
CA ASP A 57 1.40 0.90 7.45
C ASP A 57 1.44 0.80 8.99
N LEU A 58 2.50 0.22 9.56
CA LEU A 58 2.70 0.15 11.01
C LEU A 58 3.29 1.45 11.59
N ALA A 59 3.95 2.29 10.78
CA ALA A 59 4.55 3.53 11.23
C ALA A 59 3.54 4.68 11.20
N LEU A 60 3.55 5.50 12.26
CA LEU A 60 2.95 6.83 12.23
C LEU A 60 4.07 7.85 12.03
N VAL A 61 4.18 8.35 10.81
CA VAL A 61 5.10 9.44 10.45
C VAL A 61 4.30 10.73 10.34
N VAL A 62 4.71 11.75 11.08
CA VAL A 62 4.11 13.09 11.03
C VAL A 62 4.95 13.99 10.13
N ARG A 63 4.30 14.69 9.21
CA ARG A 63 4.95 15.65 8.30
C ARG A 63 5.19 16.98 9.02
N GLU A 64 5.98 17.85 8.40
CA GLU A 64 6.28 19.20 8.92
C GLU A 64 5.02 20.07 9.12
N ASP A 65 3.95 19.80 8.38
CA ASP A 65 2.65 20.47 8.51
C ASP A 65 1.74 19.88 9.60
N GLY A 66 2.24 18.91 10.38
CA GLY A 66 1.48 18.23 11.44
C GLY A 66 0.54 17.13 10.93
N THR A 67 0.45 16.91 9.61
CA THR A 67 -0.42 15.86 9.05
C THR A 67 0.30 14.52 8.97
N PRO A 68 -0.40 13.38 9.17
CA PRO A 68 0.21 12.08 9.01
C PRO A 68 0.52 11.78 7.53
N VAL A 69 1.60 11.03 7.30
CA VAL A 69 1.89 10.46 5.99
C VAL A 69 0.80 9.44 5.64
N PRO A 70 0.26 9.46 4.40
CA PRO A 70 -0.79 8.55 3.98
C PRO A 70 -0.25 7.12 3.92
N GLY A 71 -1.07 6.16 4.40
CA GLY A 71 -0.81 4.73 4.31
C GLY A 71 -0.97 4.21 2.88
N VAL A 72 -0.04 4.57 2.01
CA VAL A 72 -0.01 4.18 0.60
C VAL A 72 1.32 3.54 0.25
N CYS A 73 1.31 2.58 -0.67
CA CYS A 73 2.52 1.87 -1.11
C CYS A 73 3.68 2.80 -1.52
N PRO A 74 3.48 3.92 -2.25
CA PRO A 74 4.56 4.87 -2.55
C PRO A 74 5.19 5.54 -1.32
N ALA A 75 4.45 5.71 -0.22
CA ALA A 75 4.99 6.22 1.04
C ALA A 75 5.87 5.16 1.70
N ALA A 76 5.34 3.94 1.87
CA ALA A 76 6.08 2.81 2.45
C ALA A 76 7.39 2.52 1.72
N ASN A 77 7.41 2.61 0.38
CA ASN A 77 8.64 2.46 -0.41
C ASN A 77 9.68 3.56 -0.13
N GLN A 78 9.24 4.80 0.05
CA GLN A 78 10.12 5.91 0.40
C GLN A 78 10.68 5.76 1.82
N GLU A 79 9.83 5.33 2.75
CA GLU A 79 10.21 5.06 4.14
C GLU A 79 11.24 3.93 4.21
N GLY A 80 10.96 2.79 3.58
CA GLY A 80 11.89 1.67 3.50
C GLY A 80 13.24 2.04 2.89
N THR A 81 13.24 2.86 1.83
CA THR A 81 14.49 3.38 1.24
C THR A 81 15.26 4.27 2.22
N THR A 82 14.57 5.05 3.03
CA THR A 82 15.18 5.97 3.99
C THR A 82 15.73 5.22 5.19
N ALA A 83 14.96 4.28 5.75
CA ALA A 83 15.40 3.40 6.81
C ALA A 83 16.64 2.60 6.39
N ALA A 84 16.66 2.01 5.19
CA ALA A 84 17.83 1.29 4.68
C ALA A 84 19.08 2.19 4.59
N LYS A 85 18.93 3.44 4.13
CA LYS A 85 20.04 4.41 4.10
C LYS A 85 20.51 4.78 5.51
N ASN A 86 19.60 4.97 6.44
CA ASN A 86 19.93 5.29 7.84
C ASN A 86 20.65 4.13 8.53
N ILE A 87 20.23 2.88 8.30
CA ILE A 87 20.94 1.68 8.77
C ILE A 87 22.37 1.67 8.22
N LEU A 88 22.56 1.94 6.93
CA LEU A 88 23.90 2.04 6.33
C LEU A 88 24.73 3.18 6.92
N HIS A 89 24.11 4.33 7.23
CA HIS A 89 24.80 5.44 7.90
C HIS A 89 25.25 5.05 9.31
N ILE A 90 24.39 4.39 10.10
CA ILE A 90 24.73 3.92 11.44
C ILE A 90 25.94 2.97 11.39
N ILE A 91 25.92 1.99 10.49
CA ILE A 91 27.04 1.05 10.29
C ILE A 91 28.34 1.80 9.95
N ARG A 92 28.24 2.89 9.18
CA ARG A 92 29.38 3.74 8.77
C ARG A 92 29.70 4.86 9.75
N ARG A 93 29.04 4.93 10.91
CA ARG A 93 29.17 6.03 11.89
C ARG A 93 28.93 7.42 11.28
N GLN A 94 27.97 7.51 10.37
CA GLN A 94 27.53 8.75 9.73
C GLN A 94 26.20 9.21 10.35
N PRO A 95 25.90 10.52 10.31
CA PRO A 95 24.64 11.05 10.81
C PRO A 95 23.46 10.48 10.00
N VAL A 96 22.39 10.10 10.72
CA VAL A 96 21.11 9.69 10.14
C VAL A 96 20.42 10.87 9.46
N ARG A 97 19.52 10.56 8.52
CA ARG A 97 18.77 11.57 7.76
C ARG A 97 17.30 11.51 8.11
N LYS A 98 16.69 12.69 8.21
CA LYS A 98 15.24 12.84 8.36
C LYS A 98 14.52 12.33 7.12
N PHE A 99 13.41 11.64 7.33
CA PHE A 99 12.47 11.27 6.30
C PHE A 99 11.61 12.48 5.91
N ARG A 100 11.45 12.68 4.59
CA ARG A 100 10.55 13.68 4.02
C ARG A 100 9.69 13.02 2.96
N TYR A 101 8.40 12.91 3.22
CA TYR A 101 7.46 12.34 2.26
C TYR A 101 7.33 13.24 1.03
N ARG A 102 7.50 12.67 -0.16
CA ARG A 102 7.22 13.33 -1.42
C ARG A 102 6.04 12.67 -2.11
N ASN A 103 4.93 13.42 -2.24
CA ASN A 103 3.81 12.97 -3.05
C ASN A 103 4.22 12.99 -4.53
N LYS A 104 4.11 11.84 -5.21
CA LYS A 104 4.42 11.69 -6.64
C LYS A 104 3.17 11.84 -7.54
N GLY A 105 2.00 12.05 -6.94
CA GLY A 105 0.71 12.05 -7.60
C GLY A 105 -0.05 10.75 -7.39
N ASP A 106 -1.36 10.84 -7.57
CA ASP A 106 -2.33 9.77 -7.37
C ASP A 106 -3.00 9.43 -8.69
N LEU A 107 -3.16 8.13 -8.95
CA LEU A 107 -3.72 7.60 -10.19
C LEU A 107 -4.76 6.54 -9.84
N ALA A 108 -6.01 6.76 -10.20
CA ALA A 108 -7.12 5.86 -9.90
C ALA A 108 -7.93 5.55 -11.17
N THR A 109 -8.22 4.27 -11.42
CA THR A 109 -9.12 3.85 -12.50
C THR A 109 -10.54 3.75 -11.97
N ILE A 110 -11.51 4.31 -12.71
CA ILE A 110 -12.93 4.36 -12.30
C ILE A 110 -13.79 3.48 -13.21
N GLY A 111 -13.20 2.88 -14.25
CA GLY A 111 -13.86 1.95 -15.14
C GLY A 111 -13.09 1.74 -16.43
N ARG A 112 -13.76 1.16 -17.43
CA ARG A 112 -13.18 0.98 -18.77
C ARG A 112 -12.89 2.34 -19.41
N SER A 113 -11.64 2.55 -19.80
CA SER A 113 -11.15 3.76 -20.47
C SER A 113 -11.39 5.08 -19.72
N ARG A 114 -11.57 5.02 -18.39
CA ARG A 114 -11.68 6.21 -17.53
C ARG A 114 -10.79 6.07 -16.31
N ALA A 115 -9.91 7.04 -16.13
CA ALA A 115 -9.13 7.19 -14.91
C ALA A 115 -9.11 8.67 -14.49
N ILE A 116 -8.62 8.90 -13.28
CA ILE A 116 -8.25 10.20 -12.76
C ILE A 116 -6.76 10.13 -12.45
N ALA A 117 -6.02 11.15 -12.91
CA ALA A 117 -4.63 11.37 -12.57
C ALA A 117 -4.51 12.73 -11.91
N ASP A 118 -4.04 12.77 -10.66
CA ASP A 118 -3.78 13.99 -9.93
C ASP A 118 -2.28 14.07 -9.60
N PHE A 119 -1.58 15.02 -10.21
CA PHE A 119 -0.17 15.31 -9.93
C PHE A 119 -0.01 16.58 -9.07
N GLY A 120 -1.02 16.94 -8.30
CA GLY A 120 -1.08 18.14 -7.46
C GLY A 120 -1.48 19.38 -8.27
N ARG A 121 -0.57 19.89 -9.10
CA ARG A 121 -0.83 21.10 -9.92
C ARG A 121 -1.59 20.80 -11.21
N ILE A 122 -1.50 19.57 -11.70
CA ILE A 122 -2.08 19.16 -12.98
C ILE A 122 -2.99 17.97 -12.72
N ARG A 123 -4.23 18.09 -13.17
CA ARG A 123 -5.24 17.04 -13.07
C ARG A 123 -5.67 16.64 -14.47
N PHE A 124 -5.67 15.33 -14.73
CA PHE A 124 -6.21 14.77 -15.96
C PHE A 124 -7.38 13.85 -15.61
N THR A 125 -8.40 13.84 -16.47
CA THR A 125 -9.57 12.97 -16.32
C THR A 125 -9.89 12.25 -17.64
N GLY A 126 -10.68 11.19 -17.55
CA GLY A 126 -11.18 10.47 -18.72
C GLY A 126 -10.12 9.60 -19.40
N ARG A 127 -10.10 9.63 -20.74
CA ARG A 127 -9.27 8.74 -21.56
C ARG A 127 -7.77 9.07 -21.48
N ILE A 128 -7.41 10.34 -21.38
CA ILE A 128 -6.01 10.78 -21.27
C ILE A 128 -5.41 10.29 -19.96
N ALA A 129 -6.13 10.47 -18.84
CA ALA A 129 -5.74 9.92 -17.56
C ALA A 129 -5.63 8.39 -17.59
N TRP A 130 -6.50 7.71 -18.35
CA TRP A 130 -6.43 6.26 -18.51
C TRP A 130 -5.17 5.81 -19.26
N LEU A 131 -4.78 6.53 -20.32
CA LEU A 131 -3.51 6.27 -21.03
C LEU A 131 -2.29 6.53 -20.13
N LEU A 132 -2.32 7.61 -19.35
CA LEU A 132 -1.27 7.91 -18.37
C LEU A 132 -1.17 6.82 -17.29
N TRP A 133 -2.31 6.38 -16.75
CA TRP A 133 -2.36 5.26 -15.80
C TRP A 133 -1.76 3.99 -16.41
N LEU A 134 -2.14 3.65 -17.64
CA LEU A 134 -1.64 2.48 -18.36
C LEU A 134 -0.12 2.57 -18.55
N PHE A 135 0.38 3.73 -18.99
CA PHE A 135 1.80 3.98 -19.17
C PHE A 135 2.60 3.81 -17.87
N VAL A 136 2.14 4.46 -16.79
CA VAL A 136 2.78 4.36 -15.47
C VAL A 136 2.75 2.92 -14.95
N HIS A 137 1.61 2.25 -15.04
CA HIS A 137 1.45 0.87 -14.59
C HIS A 137 2.43 -0.08 -15.30
N ILE A 138 2.60 0.07 -16.61
CA ILE A 138 3.57 -0.71 -17.41
C ILE A 138 5.01 -0.44 -16.99
N MET A 139 5.35 0.81 -16.67
CA MET A 139 6.70 1.18 -16.22
C MET A 139 7.05 0.57 -14.85
N TYR A 140 6.08 0.50 -13.93
CA TYR A 140 6.27 -0.08 -12.59
C TYR A 140 6.20 -1.62 -12.55
N LEU A 141 5.77 -2.31 -13.63
CA LEU A 141 5.83 -3.77 -13.73
C LEU A 141 7.30 -4.25 -13.77
N VAL A 142 7.71 -5.04 -12.78
CA VAL A 142 9.08 -5.55 -12.64
C VAL A 142 9.41 -6.51 -13.80
N GLY A 143 10.47 -6.21 -14.56
CA GLY A 143 11.06 -7.09 -15.59
C GLY A 143 10.75 -6.70 -17.04
N PHE A 144 11.71 -6.07 -17.73
CA PHE A 144 11.55 -5.56 -19.12
C PHE A 144 11.28 -6.66 -20.16
N ARG A 145 11.82 -7.87 -19.96
CA ARG A 145 11.82 -8.95 -20.97
C ARG A 145 10.47 -9.63 -21.19
N ASN A 146 9.49 -9.41 -20.31
CA ASN A 146 8.15 -10.02 -20.40
C ASN A 146 7.00 -8.99 -20.51
N ARG A 147 7.30 -7.67 -20.55
CA ARG A 147 6.27 -6.60 -20.54
C ARG A 147 5.39 -6.61 -21.77
N LEU A 148 5.97 -6.85 -22.95
CA LEU A 148 5.22 -6.85 -24.20
C LEU A 148 4.28 -8.07 -24.30
N SER A 149 4.72 -9.25 -23.84
CA SER A 149 3.85 -10.44 -23.82
C SER A 149 2.71 -10.30 -22.81
N VAL A 150 2.96 -9.74 -21.62
CA VAL A 150 1.90 -9.41 -20.66
C VAL A 150 0.96 -8.35 -21.23
N PHE A 151 1.49 -7.34 -21.93
CA PHE A 151 0.67 -6.32 -22.58
C PHE A 151 -0.19 -6.89 -23.71
N ILE A 152 0.37 -7.74 -24.58
CA ILE A 152 -0.36 -8.40 -25.66
C ILE A 152 -1.40 -9.36 -25.08
N GLN A 153 -1.07 -10.12 -24.04
CA GLN A 153 -2.03 -10.99 -23.36
C GLN A 153 -3.13 -10.20 -22.66
N TRP A 154 -2.83 -9.03 -22.09
CA TRP A 154 -3.81 -8.16 -21.46
C TRP A 154 -4.68 -7.44 -22.49
N ALA A 155 -4.11 -6.98 -23.60
CA ALA A 155 -4.83 -6.41 -24.73
C ALA A 155 -5.72 -7.48 -25.39
N TYR A 156 -5.21 -8.70 -25.55
CA TYR A 156 -5.97 -9.86 -26.00
C TYR A 156 -7.10 -10.17 -25.03
N ASN A 157 -6.86 -10.32 -23.72
CA ASN A 157 -7.92 -10.59 -22.73
C ASN A 157 -8.94 -9.44 -22.61
N TYR A 158 -8.51 -8.19 -22.78
CA TYR A 158 -9.39 -7.02 -22.80
C TYR A 158 -10.32 -7.02 -24.01
N PHE A 159 -9.85 -7.52 -25.16
CA PHE A 159 -10.65 -7.68 -26.39
C PHE A 159 -11.42 -9.01 -26.48
N THR A 160 -10.89 -10.10 -25.90
CA THR A 160 -11.41 -11.48 -26.06
C THR A 160 -12.25 -11.98 -24.89
N TYR A 161 -12.57 -11.12 -23.92
CA TYR A 161 -13.52 -11.42 -22.83
C TYR A 161 -13.16 -12.59 -21.91
N GLN A 162 -11.95 -13.18 -21.99
CA GLN A 162 -11.57 -14.28 -21.10
C GLN A 162 -11.12 -13.76 -19.74
N ARG A 163 -12.07 -13.68 -18.80
CA ARG A 163 -11.75 -13.61 -17.36
C ARG A 163 -11.32 -15.00 -16.90
N GLY A 164 -10.01 -15.21 -16.77
CA GLY A 164 -9.47 -16.28 -15.94
C GLY A 164 -9.84 -16.00 -14.48
N MET A 165 -10.99 -16.52 -14.04
CA MET A 165 -11.43 -16.42 -12.66
C MET A 165 -10.54 -17.34 -11.82
N ARG A 166 -9.53 -16.77 -11.18
CA ARG A 166 -8.68 -17.52 -10.26
C ARG A 166 -9.45 -17.70 -8.95
N LEU A 167 -10.23 -18.77 -8.86
CA LEU A 167 -10.84 -19.21 -7.61
C LEU A 167 -9.70 -19.64 -6.67
N ILE A 168 -9.50 -18.88 -5.59
CA ILE A 168 -8.74 -19.35 -4.45
C ILE A 168 -9.76 -20.02 -3.54
N THR A 169 -10.08 -21.28 -3.82
CA THR A 169 -10.79 -22.11 -2.84
C THR A 169 -9.81 -22.42 -1.72
N ASN A 170 -10.03 -21.83 -0.55
CA ASN A 170 -9.56 -22.44 0.69
C ASN A 170 -10.39 -23.71 0.88
N ALA A 171 -10.04 -24.78 0.13
CA ALA A 171 -10.51 -26.10 0.44
C ALA A 171 -9.93 -26.41 1.82
N GLY A 172 -10.80 -26.29 2.82
CA GLY A 172 -10.46 -26.50 4.21
C GLY A 172 -9.66 -27.78 4.35
N ARG A 173 -8.50 -27.67 4.97
CA ARG A 173 -7.78 -28.80 5.51
C ARG A 173 -8.64 -29.32 6.67
N THR A 174 -9.65 -30.12 6.37
CA THR A 174 -10.37 -30.92 7.36
C THR A 174 -9.31 -31.82 7.98
N ARG A 175 -8.90 -31.51 9.22
CA ARG A 175 -8.14 -32.45 10.03
C ARG A 175 -9.07 -33.62 10.33
N PRO A 176 -8.74 -34.86 9.95
CA PRO A 176 -9.50 -36.02 10.41
C PRO A 176 -9.14 -36.30 11.87
N GLY A 177 -10.15 -36.31 12.73
CA GLY A 177 -10.10 -36.98 14.04
C GLY A 177 -9.45 -36.20 15.19
N ALA A 178 -10.27 -35.76 16.14
CA ALA A 178 -10.02 -35.99 17.56
C ALA A 178 -11.38 -36.14 18.25
N VAL A 179 -11.66 -37.39 18.62
CA VAL A 179 -12.74 -37.80 19.51
C VAL A 179 -12.36 -37.31 20.91
N ASP A 180 -13.34 -36.76 21.63
CA ASP A 180 -13.75 -37.12 23.00
C ASP A 180 -15.01 -36.33 23.38
#